data_AF-K1KLA5-F1
#
_entry.id   AF-K1KLA5-F1
#
_cell.length_a   1.000
_cell.length_b   1.000
_cell.length_c   1.000
_cell.angle_alpha   90.00
_cell.angle_beta   90.00
_cell.angle_gamma   90.00
#
_symmetry.space_group_name_H-M   'P 1'
#
loop_
_entity.id
_entity.type
_entity.pdbx_description
1 polymer ?
#
loop_
_entity_poly.entity_id
_entity_poly.type
_entity_poly.pdbx_seq_one_letter_code
_entity_poly.pdbx_strand_id
1 'polypeptide(L)'
;MFKNFSPSLFFSMAAVTIVVVAPFIMIFHPIFQMEFFQYNNTAATFIPNPINLRLVLVACFFAIVMLWILAYRRNIKVYLIGLLLFILSVGIGYLSTQNYLLISQEQLERHHLFEEQQYRWEDFDEVVYEYVVGSNKGDITFTTKTGDQFVIKEKELHSTGRSLIYQFSRANEVTYIEREKR
;
A
#
# COMPACT_ATOMS: atom_id res chain seq x y z
N MET A 1 26.74 30.22 5.83
CA MET A 1 27.71 29.71 4.83
C MET A 1 27.13 29.54 3.41
N PHE A 2 25.86 29.88 3.13
CA PHE A 2 25.20 29.62 1.82
C PHE A 2 24.81 30.88 1.01
N LYS A 3 25.42 32.05 1.26
CA LYS A 3 24.89 33.34 0.74
C LYS A 3 24.98 33.53 -0.79
N ASN A 4 25.67 32.64 -1.53
CA ASN A 4 25.99 32.80 -2.95
C ASN A 4 25.56 31.63 -3.86
N PHE A 5 24.68 30.72 -3.41
CA PHE A 5 24.23 29.63 -4.28
C PHE A 5 23.30 30.15 -5.36
N SER A 6 23.60 29.85 -6.64
CA SER A 6 22.66 30.13 -7.71
C SER A 6 21.39 29.29 -7.49
N PRO A 7 20.19 29.84 -7.70
CA PRO A 7 18.95 29.08 -7.52
C PRO A 7 18.90 27.79 -8.35
N SER A 8 19.57 27.79 -9.50
CA SER A 8 19.71 26.59 -10.36
C SER A 8 20.46 25.48 -9.63
N LEU A 9 21.60 25.82 -9.02
CA LEU A 9 22.42 24.87 -8.27
C LEU A 9 21.65 24.31 -7.07
N PHE A 10 20.87 25.13 -6.38
CA PHE A 10 20.01 24.68 -5.28
C PHE A 10 18.99 23.62 -5.73
N PHE A 11 18.23 23.89 -6.80
CA PHE A 11 17.24 22.94 -7.30
C PHE A 11 17.87 21.65 -7.85
N SER A 12 19.01 21.76 -8.53
CA SER A 12 19.76 20.59 -9.00
C SER A 12 20.27 19.74 -7.83
N MET A 13 20.82 20.36 -6.79
CA MET A 13 21.25 19.65 -5.58
C MET A 13 20.07 18.97 -4.89
N ALA A 14 18.93 19.66 -4.75
CA ALA A 14 17.72 19.07 -4.20
C ALA A 14 17.22 17.86 -5.00
N ALA A 15 17.24 17.94 -6.34
CA ALA A 15 16.85 16.82 -7.19
C ALA A 15 17.75 15.59 -6.99
N VAL A 16 19.07 15.81 -6.95
CA VAL A 16 20.05 14.74 -6.67
C VAL A 16 19.83 14.15 -5.27
N THR A 17 19.57 14.98 -4.26
CA THR A 17 19.25 14.50 -2.91
C THR A 17 18.02 13.60 -2.92
N ILE A 18 16.94 13.96 -3.63
CA ILE A 18 15.75 13.09 -3.73
C ILE A 18 16.10 11.76 -4.39
N VAL A 19 16.90 11.76 -5.47
CA VAL A 19 17.35 10.51 -6.13
C VAL A 19 18.10 9.60 -5.15
N VAL A 20 18.95 10.17 -4.30
CA VAL A 20 19.73 9.40 -3.30
C VAL A 20 18.84 8.92 -2.15
N VAL A 21 17.86 9.72 -1.73
CA VAL A 21 16.98 9.42 -0.60
C VAL A 21 15.80 8.50 -0.98
N ALA A 22 15.35 8.52 -2.24
CA ALA A 22 14.20 7.75 -2.71
C ALA A 22 14.26 6.25 -2.41
N PRO A 23 15.40 5.53 -2.59
CA PRO A 23 15.50 4.13 -2.20
C PRO A 23 15.22 3.89 -0.72
N PHE A 24 15.67 4.79 0.16
CA PHE A 24 15.38 4.71 1.59
C PHE A 24 13.89 4.94 1.86
N ILE A 25 13.29 5.95 1.23
CA ILE A 25 11.83 6.18 1.33
C ILE A 25 11.08 4.92 0.95
N MET A 26 11.45 4.26 -0.15
CA MET A 26 10.79 3.03 -0.59
C MET A 26 10.93 1.87 0.40
N ILE A 27 12.14 1.65 0.94
CA ILE A 27 12.39 0.58 1.91
C ILE A 27 11.60 0.80 3.20
N PHE A 28 11.54 2.04 3.68
CA PHE A 28 10.86 2.39 4.92
C PHE A 28 9.36 2.70 4.74
N HIS A 29 8.85 2.80 3.51
CA HIS A 29 7.47 3.16 3.24
C HIS A 29 6.43 2.25 3.93
N PRO A 30 6.56 0.90 3.92
CA PRO A 30 5.63 0.03 4.63
C PRO A 30 5.55 0.32 6.13
N ILE A 31 6.69 0.61 6.75
CA ILE A 31 6.79 0.94 8.18
C ILE A 31 6.11 2.29 8.43
N PHE A 32 6.37 3.30 7.59
CA PHE A 32 5.71 4.59 7.69
C PHE A 32 4.19 4.48 7.53
N GLN A 33 3.72 3.64 6.60
CA GLN A 33 2.30 3.40 6.38
C GLN A 33 1.64 2.79 7.64
N MET A 34 2.26 1.78 8.22
CA MET A 34 1.75 1.11 9.42
C MET A 34 1.74 2.04 10.64
N GLU A 35 2.84 2.74 10.93
CA GLU A 35 2.99 3.53 12.15
C GLU A 35 2.24 4.86 12.14
N PHE A 36 2.18 5.55 10.98
CA PHE A 36 1.61 6.90 10.92
C PHE A 36 0.19 6.97 10.37
N PHE A 37 -0.20 6.03 9.50
CA PHE A 37 -1.50 6.09 8.82
C PHE A 37 -2.46 5.01 9.26
N GLN A 38 -1.96 3.81 9.60
CA GLN A 38 -2.77 2.61 9.83
C GLN A 38 -2.49 1.97 11.18
N TYR A 39 -2.11 2.78 12.17
CA TYR A 39 -1.83 2.29 13.51
C TYR A 39 -3.10 1.75 14.14
N ASN A 40 -3.16 0.43 14.30
CA ASN A 40 -4.27 -0.24 14.96
C ASN A 40 -3.73 -1.28 15.94
N ASN A 41 -3.98 -1.04 17.23
CA ASN A 41 -3.57 -1.93 18.33
C ASN A 41 -4.27 -3.31 18.29
N THR A 42 -5.37 -3.45 17.55
CA THR A 42 -6.11 -4.70 17.41
C THR A 42 -5.83 -5.42 16.08
N ALA A 43 -5.05 -4.80 15.19
CA ALA A 43 -4.65 -5.42 13.94
C ALA A 43 -3.64 -6.53 14.19
N ALA A 44 -4.00 -7.75 13.81
CA ALA A 44 -3.12 -8.90 13.95
C ALA A 44 -2.12 -8.98 12.79
N THR A 45 -2.48 -8.47 11.61
CA THR A 45 -1.57 -8.39 10.46
C THR A 45 -1.96 -7.26 9.51
N PHE A 46 -0.95 -6.53 9.05
CA PHE A 46 -1.02 -5.50 8.02
C PHE A 46 -0.24 -5.96 6.79
N ILE A 47 -0.88 -5.97 5.63
CA ILE A 47 -0.28 -6.36 4.36
C ILE A 47 -0.32 -5.16 3.40
N PRO A 48 0.82 -4.50 3.16
CA PRO A 48 0.89 -3.44 2.16
C PRO A 48 0.77 -4.02 0.76
N ASN A 49 0.03 -3.35 -0.12
CA ASN A 49 -0.08 -3.77 -1.51
C ASN A 49 1.21 -3.44 -2.29
N PRO A 50 1.77 -4.35 -3.11
CA PRO A 50 2.93 -4.06 -3.96
C PRO A 50 2.78 -2.84 -4.88
N ILE A 51 1.54 -2.44 -5.20
CA ILE A 51 1.24 -1.22 -5.95
C ILE A 51 1.74 0.03 -5.23
N ASN A 52 1.77 0.06 -3.89
CA ASN A 52 2.21 1.22 -3.11
C ASN A 52 3.64 1.62 -3.44
N LEU A 53 4.55 0.64 -3.56
CA LEU A 53 5.94 0.89 -3.95
C LEU A 53 6.05 1.56 -5.33
N ARG A 54 5.18 1.16 -6.28
CA ARG A 54 5.14 1.78 -7.62
C ARG A 54 4.61 3.21 -7.54
N LEU A 55 3.61 3.46 -6.72
CA LEU A 55 3.07 4.81 -6.51
C LEU A 55 4.11 5.74 -5.86
N VAL A 56 4.84 5.27 -4.85
CA VAL A 56 5.95 6.02 -4.22
C VAL A 56 7.03 6.38 -5.24
N LEU A 57 7.40 5.44 -6.12
CA LEU A 57 8.36 5.68 -7.21
C LEU A 57 7.87 6.79 -8.15
N VAL A 58 6.60 6.73 -8.56
CA VAL A 58 5.99 7.74 -9.45
C VAL A 58 5.93 9.10 -8.75
N ALA A 59 5.61 9.14 -7.45
CA ALA A 59 5.65 10.37 -6.66
C ALA A 59 7.07 10.98 -6.64
N CYS A 60 8.08 10.18 -6.30
CA CYS A 60 9.48 10.62 -6.31
C CYS A 60 9.93 11.10 -7.70
N PHE A 61 9.51 10.41 -8.78
CA PHE A 61 9.79 10.83 -10.14
C PHE A 61 9.22 12.23 -10.44
N PHE A 62 7.97 12.50 -10.09
CA PHE A 62 7.38 13.84 -10.30
C PHE A 62 8.08 14.92 -9.48
N ALA A 63 8.46 14.63 -8.23
CA ALA A 63 9.25 15.56 -7.41
C ALA A 63 10.61 15.88 -8.05
N ILE A 64 11.30 14.87 -8.59
CA ILE A 64 12.58 15.05 -9.29
C ILE A 64 12.39 15.90 -10.56
N VAL A 65 11.41 15.56 -11.40
CA VAL A 65 11.12 16.30 -12.65
C VAL A 65 10.79 17.76 -12.34
N MET A 66 9.97 18.02 -11.32
CA MET A 66 9.66 19.37 -10.87
C MET A 66 10.94 20.18 -10.57
N LEU A 67 11.85 19.62 -9.76
CA LEU A 67 13.08 20.29 -9.38
C LEU A 67 14.02 20.51 -10.57
N TRP A 68 14.12 19.55 -11.48
CA TRP A 68 14.92 19.68 -12.71
C TRP A 68 14.41 20.81 -13.61
N ILE A 69 13.08 20.93 -13.80
CA ILE A 69 12.51 22.00 -14.62
C ILE A 69 12.79 23.37 -13.98
N LEU A 70 12.64 23.50 -12.64
CA LEU A 70 12.93 24.74 -11.90
C LEU A 70 14.43 25.10 -11.89
N ALA A 71 15.31 24.09 -11.95
CA ALA A 71 16.74 24.30 -12.08
C ALA A 71 17.09 24.93 -13.44
N TYR A 72 16.45 24.47 -14.52
CA TYR A 72 16.72 24.90 -15.90
C TYR A 72 16.10 26.27 -16.22
N ARG A 73 14.82 26.50 -15.88
CA ARG A 73 14.09 27.71 -16.27
C ARG A 73 13.18 28.21 -15.16
N ARG A 74 13.08 29.54 -15.00
CA ARG A 74 12.36 30.19 -13.89
C ARG A 74 11.41 31.27 -14.38
N ASN A 75 10.44 30.89 -15.18
CA ASN A 75 9.38 31.77 -15.67
C ASN A 75 8.06 31.44 -14.98
N ILE A 76 7.09 32.35 -14.96
CA ILE A 76 5.79 32.13 -14.29
C ILE A 76 5.10 30.83 -14.73
N LYS A 77 5.12 30.51 -16.03
CA LYS A 77 4.57 29.26 -16.58
C LYS A 77 5.24 28.02 -15.99
N VAL A 78 6.56 28.10 -15.77
CA VAL A 78 7.34 26.99 -15.21
C VAL A 78 7.02 26.79 -13.73
N TYR A 79 6.84 27.87 -12.97
CA TYR A 79 6.39 27.78 -11.58
C TYR A 79 4.99 27.16 -11.47
N LEU A 80 4.07 27.49 -12.38
CA LEU A 80 2.74 26.86 -12.42
C LEU A 80 2.82 25.35 -12.71
N ILE A 81 3.64 24.95 -13.69
CA ILE A 81 3.88 23.54 -13.99
C ILE A 81 4.54 22.84 -12.80
N GLY A 82 5.52 23.48 -12.17
CA GLY A 82 6.19 22.95 -10.98
C GLY A 82 5.21 22.74 -9.82
N LEU A 83 4.31 23.70 -9.58
CA LEU A 83 3.26 23.58 -8.57
C LEU A 83 2.31 22.42 -8.88
N LEU A 84 1.90 22.24 -10.14
CA LEU A 84 1.06 21.12 -10.55
C LEU A 84 1.76 19.78 -10.30
N LEU A 85 3.04 19.66 -10.66
CA LEU A 85 3.84 18.46 -10.43
C LEU A 85 4.04 18.18 -8.93
N PHE A 86 4.19 19.23 -8.12
CA PHE A 86 4.26 19.11 -6.67
C PHE A 86 2.97 18.51 -6.10
N ILE A 87 1.81 19.09 -6.46
CA ILE A 87 0.50 18.61 -6.02
C ILE A 87 0.29 17.16 -6.45
N LEU A 88 0.66 16.82 -7.69
CA LEU A 88 0.56 15.46 -8.20
C LEU A 88 1.48 14.49 -7.44
N SER A 89 2.73 14.89 -7.16
CA SER A 89 3.67 14.11 -6.37
C SER A 89 3.13 13.82 -4.97
N VAL A 90 2.61 14.84 -4.28
CA VAL A 90 2.04 14.68 -2.93
C VAL A 90 0.77 13.83 -2.97
N GLY A 91 -0.12 14.07 -3.93
CA GLY A 91 -1.36 13.32 -4.10
C GLY A 91 -1.11 11.83 -4.37
N ILE A 92 -0.17 11.50 -5.27
CA ILE A 92 0.22 10.10 -5.53
C ILE A 92 0.91 9.48 -4.32
N GLY A 93 1.74 10.25 -3.61
CA GLY A 93 2.32 9.82 -2.33
C GLY A 93 1.27 9.47 -1.29
N TYR A 94 0.20 10.27 -1.17
CA TYR A 94 -0.94 9.95 -0.31
C TYR A 94 -1.69 8.71 -0.79
N LEU A 95 -1.99 8.58 -2.09
CA LEU A 95 -2.64 7.38 -2.64
C LEU A 95 -1.84 6.10 -2.40
N SER A 96 -0.51 6.21 -2.30
CA SER A 96 0.34 5.06 -1.96
C SER A 96 0.10 4.52 -0.55
N THR A 97 -0.49 5.31 0.37
CA THR A 97 -0.83 4.83 1.72
C THR A 97 -2.22 4.21 1.81
N GLN A 98 -3.02 4.28 0.73
CA GLN A 98 -4.43 3.87 0.70
C GLN A 98 -4.68 2.47 0.11
N ASN A 99 -3.63 1.68 -0.21
CA ASN A 99 -3.85 0.27 -0.58
C ASN A 99 -3.28 -0.66 0.48
N TYR A 100 -4.15 -1.35 1.20
CA TYR A 100 -3.72 -2.31 2.21
C TYR A 100 -4.83 -3.33 2.49
N LEU A 101 -4.39 -4.44 3.05
CA LEU A 101 -5.25 -5.44 3.66
C LEU A 101 -4.91 -5.50 5.14
N LEU A 102 -5.92 -5.29 5.97
CA LEU A 102 -5.86 -5.36 7.42
C LEU A 102 -6.68 -6.56 7.88
N ILE A 103 -6.06 -7.43 8.68
CA ILE A 103 -6.72 -8.57 9.30
C ILE A 103 -6.66 -8.33 10.82
N SER A 104 -7.82 -8.11 11.43
CA SER A 104 -7.96 -7.96 12.88
C SER A 104 -8.81 -9.09 13.47
N GLN A 105 -8.89 -9.15 14.79
CA GLN A 105 -9.72 -10.15 15.49
C GLN A 105 -11.23 -9.96 15.23
N GLU A 106 -11.65 -8.74 14.91
CA GLU A 106 -13.06 -8.37 14.78
C GLU A 106 -13.50 -8.26 13.31
N GLN A 107 -12.58 -7.85 12.43
CA GLN A 107 -12.91 -7.56 11.04
C GLN A 107 -11.75 -7.83 10.07
N LEU A 108 -12.13 -7.99 8.80
CA LEU A 108 -11.26 -7.94 7.66
C LEU A 108 -11.56 -6.66 6.89
N GLU A 109 -10.53 -5.86 6.65
CA GLU A 109 -10.64 -4.59 5.97
C GLU A 109 -9.65 -4.54 4.80
N ARG A 110 -10.18 -4.21 3.63
CA ARG A 110 -9.43 -4.07 2.40
C ARG A 110 -9.68 -2.69 1.84
N HIS A 111 -8.62 -1.91 1.76
CA HIS A 111 -8.61 -0.66 1.01
C HIS A 111 -7.88 -0.87 -0.31
N HIS A 112 -8.54 -0.54 -1.41
CA HIS A 112 -7.96 -0.50 -2.73
C HIS A 112 -8.28 0.82 -3.42
N LEU A 113 -7.33 1.76 -3.35
CA LEU A 113 -7.39 3.10 -3.92
C LEU A 113 -8.56 3.94 -3.39
N PHE A 114 -9.75 3.76 -3.98
CA PHE A 114 -10.98 4.49 -3.67
C PHE A 114 -12.10 3.57 -3.18
N GLU A 115 -11.85 2.26 -3.16
CA GLU A 115 -12.79 1.26 -2.68
C GLU A 115 -12.34 0.78 -1.31
N GLU A 116 -13.24 0.92 -0.35
CA GLU A 116 -13.10 0.39 1.00
C GLU A 116 -14.10 -0.75 1.17
N GLN A 117 -13.59 -1.92 1.52
CA GLN A 117 -14.37 -3.10 1.84
C GLN A 117 -14.05 -3.50 3.27
N GLN A 118 -15.02 -3.37 4.15
CA GLN A 118 -14.91 -3.74 5.56
C GLN A 118 -15.98 -4.76 5.88
N TYR A 119 -15.56 -5.93 6.36
CA TYR A 119 -16.45 -7.03 6.73
C TYR A 119 -16.09 -7.50 8.13
N ARG A 120 -17.09 -7.60 9.01
CA ARG A 120 -16.89 -8.25 10.31
C ARG A 120 -16.82 -9.75 10.09
N TRP A 121 -16.15 -10.46 10.99
CA TRP A 121 -16.09 -11.91 10.88
C TRP A 121 -17.47 -12.57 10.88
N GLU A 122 -18.42 -12.00 11.62
CA GLU A 122 -19.82 -12.43 11.68
C GLU A 122 -20.58 -12.28 10.34
N ASP A 123 -20.08 -11.46 9.40
CA ASP A 123 -20.72 -11.25 8.10
C ASP A 123 -20.38 -12.37 7.10
N PHE A 124 -19.38 -13.21 7.41
CA PHE A 124 -18.98 -14.34 6.58
C PHE A 124 -19.84 -15.57 6.81
N ASP A 125 -20.16 -16.26 5.72
CA ASP A 125 -20.79 -17.57 5.74
C ASP A 125 -19.72 -18.66 5.72
N GLU A 126 -18.76 -18.53 4.79
CA GLU A 126 -17.65 -19.47 4.63
C GLU A 126 -16.35 -18.80 4.17
N VAL A 127 -15.25 -19.45 4.54
CA VAL A 127 -13.89 -19.16 4.07
C VAL A 127 -13.32 -20.44 3.48
N VAL A 128 -12.97 -20.40 2.20
CA VAL A 128 -12.44 -21.56 1.46
C VAL A 128 -10.98 -21.28 1.10
N TYR A 129 -10.08 -22.12 1.60
CA TYR A 129 -8.68 -22.13 1.19
C TYR A 129 -8.45 -23.23 0.15
N GLU A 130 -8.11 -22.82 -1.06
CA GLU A 130 -7.74 -23.71 -2.16
C GLU A 130 -6.23 -23.68 -2.36
N TYR A 131 -5.54 -24.79 -2.12
CA TYR A 131 -4.08 -24.86 -2.23
C TYR A 131 -3.60 -25.76 -3.36
N VAL A 132 -2.41 -25.49 -3.89
CA VAL A 132 -1.75 -26.33 -4.90
C VAL A 132 -0.58 -27.06 -4.25
N VAL A 133 -0.66 -28.39 -4.15
CA VAL A 133 0.37 -29.23 -3.50
C VAL A 133 1.76 -28.94 -4.05
N GLY A 134 2.72 -28.73 -3.15
CA GLY A 134 4.11 -28.44 -3.52
C GLY A 134 4.37 -27.04 -4.06
N SER A 135 3.43 -26.09 -3.91
CA SER A 135 3.63 -24.70 -4.31
C SER A 135 2.97 -23.70 -3.35
N ASN A 136 3.47 -22.46 -3.31
CA ASN A 136 2.88 -21.36 -2.55
C ASN A 136 1.80 -20.62 -3.36
N LYS A 137 0.98 -21.37 -4.11
CA LYS A 137 -0.05 -20.82 -5.01
C LYS A 137 -1.46 -21.20 -4.54
N GLY A 138 -1.76 -20.90 -3.29
CA GLY A 138 -3.13 -20.99 -2.79
C GLY A 138 -3.93 -19.70 -2.99
N ASP A 139 -5.25 -19.83 -2.96
CA ASP A 139 -6.22 -18.75 -2.96
C ASP A 139 -7.16 -18.94 -1.75
N ILE A 140 -7.42 -17.87 -1.00
CA ILE A 140 -8.41 -17.85 0.08
C ILE A 140 -9.60 -17.03 -0.39
N THR A 141 -10.73 -17.70 -0.55
CA THR A 141 -12.00 -17.09 -0.95
C THR A 141 -12.87 -16.88 0.28
N PHE A 142 -13.34 -15.67 0.47
CA PHE A 142 -14.30 -15.31 1.52
C PHE A 142 -15.66 -15.11 0.85
N THR A 143 -16.68 -15.79 1.37
CA THR A 143 -18.06 -15.62 0.94
C THR A 143 -18.86 -15.01 2.08
N THR A 144 -19.48 -13.86 1.85
CA THR A 144 -20.37 -13.22 2.83
C THR A 144 -21.74 -13.88 2.84
N LYS A 145 -22.51 -13.67 3.90
CA LYS A 145 -23.91 -14.12 4.00
C LYS A 145 -24.83 -13.48 2.95
N THR A 146 -24.42 -12.35 2.36
CA THR A 146 -25.12 -11.68 1.25
C THR A 146 -24.77 -12.28 -0.12
N GLY A 147 -23.80 -13.18 -0.19
CA GLY A 147 -23.32 -13.81 -1.42
C GLY A 147 -22.18 -13.06 -2.12
N ASP A 148 -21.64 -12.00 -1.51
CA ASP A 148 -20.47 -11.31 -2.04
C ASP A 148 -19.23 -12.15 -1.82
N GLN A 149 -18.32 -12.15 -2.80
CA GLN A 149 -17.09 -12.92 -2.73
C GLN A 149 -15.87 -12.04 -2.99
N PHE A 150 -14.82 -12.27 -2.21
CA PHE A 150 -13.50 -11.73 -2.52
C PHE A 150 -12.41 -12.76 -2.25
N VAL A 151 -11.33 -12.63 -3.03
CA VAL A 151 -10.21 -13.58 -3.03
C VAL A 151 -8.93 -12.89 -2.61
N ILE A 152 -8.22 -13.52 -1.67
CA ILE A 152 -6.88 -13.13 -1.24
C ILE A 152 -5.93 -14.23 -1.68
N LYS A 153 -4.88 -13.88 -2.44
CA LYS A 153 -3.89 -14.86 -2.89
C LYS A 153 -2.95 -15.19 -1.74
N GLU A 154 -2.61 -16.45 -1.54
CA GLU A 154 -1.71 -16.89 -0.46
C GLU A 154 -0.35 -16.18 -0.51
N LYS A 155 0.17 -15.92 -1.72
CA LYS A 155 1.42 -15.17 -1.92
C LYS A 155 1.37 -13.72 -1.39
N GLU A 156 0.17 -13.16 -1.22
CA GLU A 156 -0.04 -11.81 -0.68
C GLU A 156 -0.09 -11.86 0.85
N LEU A 157 -0.36 -13.01 1.45
CA LEU A 157 -0.31 -13.21 2.88
C LEU A 157 1.14 -13.44 3.33
N HIS A 158 1.51 -12.80 4.44
CA HIS A 158 2.70 -13.20 5.19
C HIS A 158 2.52 -14.60 5.79
N SER A 159 3.61 -15.23 6.24
CA SER A 159 3.63 -16.60 6.77
C SER A 159 2.61 -16.88 7.88
N THR A 160 2.20 -15.85 8.63
CA THR A 160 1.23 -15.94 9.72
C THR A 160 -0.20 -15.64 9.29
N GLY A 161 -0.42 -15.00 8.13
CA GLY A 161 -1.74 -14.53 7.71
C GLY A 161 -2.77 -15.64 7.57
N ARG A 162 -2.37 -16.79 7.00
CA ARG A 162 -3.23 -17.97 6.88
C ARG A 162 -3.67 -18.52 8.25
N SER A 163 -2.72 -18.66 9.17
CA SER A 163 -3.00 -19.16 10.52
C SER A 163 -3.93 -18.22 11.28
N LEU A 164 -3.79 -16.90 11.09
CA LEU A 164 -4.69 -15.91 11.69
C LEU A 164 -6.10 -16.00 11.11
N ILE A 165 -6.23 -16.11 9.79
CA ILE A 165 -7.55 -16.29 9.14
C ILE A 165 -8.22 -17.55 9.68
N TYR A 166 -7.51 -18.68 9.74
CA TYR A 166 -8.05 -19.92 10.31
C TYR A 166 -8.50 -19.72 11.77
N GLN A 167 -7.65 -19.10 12.60
CA GLN A 167 -7.96 -18.85 14.01
C GLN A 167 -9.19 -17.95 14.18
N PHE A 168 -9.28 -16.87 13.41
CA PHE A 168 -10.40 -15.92 13.50
C PHE A 168 -11.69 -16.47 12.93
N SER A 169 -11.64 -17.23 11.83
CA SER A 169 -12.81 -17.95 11.33
C SER A 169 -13.36 -18.91 12.40
N ARG A 170 -12.48 -19.68 13.07
CA ARG A 170 -12.91 -20.61 14.12
C ARG A 170 -13.44 -19.91 15.37
N ALA A 171 -12.83 -18.79 15.76
CA ALA A 171 -13.26 -18.01 16.91
C ALA A 171 -14.64 -17.35 16.72
N ASN A 172 -15.00 -17.05 15.46
CA ASN A 172 -16.27 -16.42 15.10
C ASN A 172 -17.28 -17.40 14.47
N GLU A 173 -17.07 -18.71 14.64
CA GLU A 173 -17.95 -19.78 14.14
C GLU A 173 -18.19 -19.73 12.61
N VAL A 174 -17.27 -19.16 11.85
CA VAL A 174 -17.31 -19.13 10.38
C VAL A 174 -16.79 -20.46 9.83
N THR A 175 -17.51 -21.02 8.85
CA THR A 175 -17.12 -22.28 8.22
C THR A 175 -15.79 -22.11 7.49
N TYR A 176 -14.76 -22.89 7.89
CA TYR A 176 -13.46 -22.88 7.22
C TYR A 176 -13.24 -24.21 6.49
N ILE A 177 -13.07 -24.15 5.17
CA ILE A 177 -12.89 -25.33 4.30
C ILE A 177 -11.50 -25.24 3.67
N GLU A 178 -10.71 -26.29 3.82
CA GLU A 178 -9.42 -26.44 3.15
C GLU A 178 -9.51 -27.55 2.09
N ARG A 179 -9.15 -27.24 0.85
CA ARG A 179 -9.20 -28.21 -0.25
C ARG A 179 -8.06 -28.02 -1.25
N GLU A 180 -7.65 -29.12 -1.87
CA GLU A 180 -6.68 -29.08 -2.96
C GLU A 180 -7.34 -28.52 -4.23
N LYS A 181 -6.68 -27.56 -4.86
CA LYS A 181 -7.06 -26.98 -6.14
C LYS A 181 -6.78 -28.01 -7.24
N ARG A 182 -7.86 -28.60 -7.78
CA ARG A 182 -7.79 -29.56 -8.89
C ARG A 182 -7.38 -28.92 -10.21
#